data_AF-A0AA90H2B2-F1
#
_entry.id   AF-A0AA90H2B2-F1
#
_cell.length_a   1.000
_cell.length_b   1.000
_cell.length_c   1.000
_cell.angle_alpha   90.00
_cell.angle_beta   90.00
_cell.angle_gamma   90.00
#
_symmetry.space_group_name_H-M   'P 1'
#
loop_
_entity.id
_entity.type
_entity.pdbx_description
1 polymer ?
#
loop_
_entity_poly.entity_id
_entity_poly.type
_entity_poly.pdbx_seq_one_letter_code
_entity_poly.pdbx_strand_id
1 'polypeptide(L)'
;MTAPSSWPPCLPGAGEHLAHALPTDGHFLGEPAAVWACLADDHGGAQPASRLMELLARRLPRRGTTRPLGAATGTATALWRAALDANLPPGALADAGHFAAALPDAVWLPLARRSAAHTPAQARADKVAERAAAHPREPDALLLAAHLLTRPAPEDAADVRRHARTLLQAAEALPAPDRPAEAEQLRRALVEAGEVDLAPTPAPTD
;
A
#
# COMPACT_ATOMS: atom_id res chain seq x y z
N MET A 1 36.15 -19.05 8.45
CA MET A 1 35.15 -18.44 9.33
C MET A 1 35.60 -17.00 9.52
N THR A 2 35.06 -16.09 8.71
CA THR A 2 35.57 -14.72 8.59
C THR A 2 34.36 -13.82 8.37
N ALA A 3 33.90 -13.18 9.45
CA ALA A 3 33.19 -11.92 9.33
C ALA A 3 34.25 -10.87 8.93
N PRO A 4 33.96 -10.05 7.93
CA PRO A 4 33.68 -8.66 8.29
C PRO A 4 32.57 -8.06 7.40
N SER A 5 31.54 -7.52 8.04
CA SER A 5 30.78 -6.40 7.50
C SER A 5 30.17 -5.67 8.69
N SER A 6 31.05 -4.99 9.42
CA SER A 6 30.64 -3.84 10.22
C SER A 6 30.18 -2.76 9.26
N TRP A 7 28.88 -2.57 9.19
CA TRP A 7 28.23 -1.51 8.43
C TRP A 7 28.73 -0.13 8.88
N PRO A 8 28.80 0.86 7.99
CA PRO A 8 28.90 2.25 8.43
C PRO A 8 27.63 2.63 9.22
N PRO A 9 27.74 3.43 10.28
CA PRO A 9 26.56 3.96 11.00
C PRO A 9 25.61 4.66 10.02
N CYS A 10 24.30 4.54 10.23
CA CYS A 10 23.28 5.08 9.34
C CYS A 10 23.46 6.61 9.21
N LEU A 11 24.10 7.05 8.11
CA LEU A 11 24.44 8.45 7.86
C LEU A 11 23.21 9.25 7.39
N PRO A 12 23.10 10.55 7.73
CA PRO A 12 22.08 11.43 7.18
C PRO A 12 22.09 11.42 5.64
N GLY A 13 20.92 11.27 5.00
CA GLY A 13 20.79 11.20 3.53
C GLY A 13 20.86 9.79 2.93
N ALA A 14 20.98 8.74 3.75
CA ALA A 14 21.02 7.36 3.28
C ALA A 14 19.82 6.97 2.39
N GLY A 15 18.60 7.44 2.70
CA GLY A 15 17.40 7.09 1.91
C GLY A 15 17.46 7.55 0.44
N GLU A 16 18.03 8.72 0.15
CA GLU A 16 18.14 9.23 -1.22
C GLU A 16 19.27 8.53 -2.00
N HIS A 17 20.40 8.28 -1.35
CA HIS A 17 21.49 7.50 -1.92
C HIS A 17 21.08 6.04 -2.19
N LEU A 18 20.33 5.43 -1.26
CA LEU A 18 19.75 4.10 -1.40
C LEU A 18 18.72 4.06 -2.55
N ALA A 19 17.76 4.98 -2.59
CA ALA A 19 16.80 5.02 -3.70
C ALA A 19 17.46 5.20 -5.07
N HIS A 20 18.65 5.81 -5.13
CA HIS A 20 19.41 5.95 -6.36
C HIS A 20 20.25 4.71 -6.72
N ALA A 21 20.82 4.01 -5.75
CA ALA A 21 21.69 2.84 -5.96
C ALA A 21 20.89 1.54 -6.18
N LEU A 22 19.79 1.36 -5.44
CA LEU A 22 19.05 0.09 -5.35
C LEU A 22 18.39 -0.42 -6.62
N PRO A 23 17.80 0.42 -7.49
CA PRO A 23 17.17 -0.08 -8.70
C PRO A 23 18.16 -0.64 -9.73
N THR A 24 19.46 -0.35 -9.57
CA THR A 24 20.53 -0.62 -10.53
C THR A 24 21.40 -1.81 -10.14
N ASP A 25 21.62 -2.06 -8.84
CA ASP A 25 22.37 -3.22 -8.33
C ASP A 25 21.81 -3.68 -6.97
N GLY A 26 20.93 -4.68 -6.98
CA GLY A 26 20.26 -5.21 -5.77
C GLY A 26 21.17 -5.96 -4.79
N HIS A 27 22.44 -6.19 -5.14
CA HIS A 27 23.41 -6.92 -4.30
C HIS A 27 24.03 -6.07 -3.17
N PHE A 28 23.74 -4.76 -3.11
CA PHE A 28 24.39 -3.84 -2.18
C PHE A 28 23.69 -3.62 -0.84
N LEU A 29 22.49 -4.16 -0.64
CA LEU A 29 21.88 -4.24 0.69
C LEU A 29 22.07 -5.67 1.17
N GLY A 30 22.71 -5.89 2.31
CA GLY A 30 22.75 -7.20 2.96
C GLY A 30 21.35 -7.81 3.14
N GLU A 31 20.78 -7.72 4.34
CA GLU A 31 19.44 -8.27 4.59
C GLU A 31 18.41 -7.13 4.46
N PRO A 32 17.48 -7.15 3.48
CA PRO A 32 16.60 -6.01 3.21
C PRO A 32 15.71 -5.60 4.39
N ALA A 33 15.26 -6.53 5.25
CA ALA A 33 14.46 -6.17 6.42
C ALA A 33 15.29 -5.41 7.47
N ALA A 34 16.54 -5.82 7.71
CA ALA A 34 17.47 -5.09 8.57
C ALA A 34 17.75 -3.66 8.09
N VAL A 35 17.74 -3.40 6.78
CA VAL A 35 17.87 -2.03 6.24
C VAL A 35 16.67 -1.18 6.59
N TRP A 36 15.46 -1.74 6.44
CA TRP A 36 14.22 -1.08 6.83
C TRP A 36 14.17 -0.80 8.34
N ALA A 37 14.63 -1.76 9.16
CA ALA A 37 14.74 -1.58 10.61
C ALA A 37 15.73 -0.47 10.98
N CYS A 38 16.95 -0.42 10.42
CA CYS A 38 17.89 0.68 10.71
C CYS A 38 17.29 2.04 10.34
N LEU A 39 16.62 2.12 9.18
CA LEU A 39 15.99 3.36 8.73
C LEU A 39 14.91 3.85 9.69
N ALA A 40 14.20 2.95 10.36
CA ALA A 40 13.15 3.28 11.32
C ALA A 40 13.70 3.55 12.73
N ASP A 41 14.76 2.86 13.15
CA ASP A 41 15.35 2.97 14.48
C ASP A 41 16.20 4.22 14.65
N ASP A 42 17.05 4.55 13.66
CA ASP A 42 18.19 5.42 13.98
C ASP A 42 17.80 6.91 14.05
N HIS A 43 16.93 7.48 13.18
CA HIS A 43 16.92 8.96 12.99
C HIS A 43 15.55 9.66 12.75
N GLY A 44 14.38 9.07 13.03
CA GLY A 44 13.12 9.83 12.83
C GLY A 44 11.79 9.09 12.83
N GLY A 45 11.74 7.85 13.30
CA GLY A 45 10.52 7.05 13.31
C GLY A 45 10.10 6.62 11.91
N ALA A 46 8.79 6.66 11.63
CA ALA A 46 8.22 6.16 10.37
C ALA A 46 8.65 6.91 9.09
N GLN A 47 9.08 8.17 9.21
CA GLN A 47 9.20 9.06 8.05
C GLN A 47 10.30 8.65 7.03
N PRO A 48 11.51 8.24 7.43
CA PRO A 48 12.55 7.85 6.48
C PRO A 48 12.16 6.60 5.66
N ALA A 49 11.50 5.63 6.30
CA ALA A 49 11.00 4.44 5.62
C ALA A 49 9.89 4.81 4.61
N SER A 50 8.94 5.65 5.03
CA SER A 50 7.88 6.13 4.13
C SER A 50 8.49 6.85 2.92
N ARG A 51 9.43 7.77 3.15
CA ARG A 51 10.09 8.50 2.06
C ARG A 51 10.84 7.58 1.09
N LEU A 52 11.49 6.52 1.57
CA LEU A 52 12.13 5.54 0.68
C LEU A 52 11.10 4.84 -0.21
N MET A 53 9.93 4.47 0.31
CA MET A 53 8.84 3.89 -0.49
C MET A 53 8.40 4.81 -1.63
N GLU A 54 8.24 6.11 -1.35
CA GLU A 54 7.92 7.11 -2.37
C GLU A 54 8.99 7.16 -3.48
N LEU A 55 10.26 7.23 -3.08
CA LEU A 55 11.37 7.36 -4.01
C LEU A 55 11.49 6.12 -4.89
N LEU A 56 11.29 4.92 -4.33
CA LEU A 56 11.25 3.68 -5.09
C LEU A 56 10.11 3.70 -6.13
N ALA A 57 8.90 4.11 -5.71
CA ALA A 57 7.75 4.20 -6.61
C ALA A 57 7.99 5.17 -7.78
N ARG A 58 8.59 6.34 -7.50
CA ARG A 58 8.91 7.37 -8.51
C ARG A 58 9.92 6.92 -9.57
N ARG A 59 10.76 5.92 -9.26
CA ARG A 59 11.74 5.37 -10.19
C ARG A 59 11.14 4.36 -11.16
N LEU A 60 9.97 3.81 -10.85
CA LEU A 60 9.32 2.85 -11.72
C LEU A 60 8.63 3.54 -12.90
N PRO A 61 8.56 2.89 -14.08
CA PRO A 61 7.73 3.35 -15.16
C PRO A 61 6.28 3.42 -14.72
N ARG A 62 5.56 4.47 -15.15
CA ARG A 62 4.12 4.55 -14.93
C ARG A 62 3.41 3.42 -15.69
N ARG A 63 2.33 2.92 -15.12
CA ARG A 63 1.44 1.95 -15.76
C ARG A 63 0.98 2.47 -17.13
N GLY A 64 0.97 1.60 -18.13
CA GLY A 64 0.60 1.95 -19.51
C GLY A 64 1.70 2.61 -20.34
N THR A 65 2.91 2.79 -19.78
CA THR A 65 4.07 3.17 -20.58
C THR A 65 4.64 1.96 -21.31
N THR A 66 5.17 2.17 -22.52
CA THR A 66 5.83 1.14 -23.34
C THR A 66 7.22 0.76 -22.82
N ARG A 67 7.67 1.36 -21.71
CA ARG A 67 8.98 1.07 -21.12
C ARG A 67 8.97 -0.35 -20.53
N PRO A 68 9.98 -1.18 -20.80
CA PRO A 68 10.06 -2.52 -20.22
C PRO A 68 9.99 -2.48 -18.70
N LEU A 69 9.15 -3.34 -18.12
CA LEU A 69 9.15 -3.66 -16.70
C LEU A 69 10.38 -4.53 -16.41
N GLY A 70 11.56 -3.91 -16.38
CA GLY A 70 12.84 -4.58 -16.18
C GLY A 70 13.11 -4.94 -14.72
N ALA A 71 14.37 -5.25 -14.42
CA ALA A 71 14.87 -5.62 -13.08
C ALA A 71 14.43 -4.67 -11.96
N ALA A 72 14.28 -3.37 -12.24
CA ALA A 72 13.81 -2.37 -11.28
C ALA A 72 12.44 -2.71 -10.66
N THR A 73 11.51 -3.30 -11.42
CA THR A 73 10.21 -3.75 -10.92
C THR A 73 10.36 -4.90 -9.93
N GLY A 74 11.23 -5.87 -10.25
CA GLY A 74 11.53 -7.00 -9.37
C GLY A 74 12.15 -6.55 -8.06
N THR A 75 13.15 -5.65 -8.13
CA THR A 75 13.82 -5.10 -6.95
C THR A 75 12.86 -4.28 -6.08
N ALA A 76 12.08 -3.37 -6.66
CA ALA A 76 11.11 -2.58 -5.90
C ALA A 76 10.06 -3.47 -5.21
N THR A 77 9.62 -4.54 -5.88
CA THR A 77 8.70 -5.53 -5.30
C THR A 77 9.33 -6.26 -4.12
N ALA A 78 10.57 -6.72 -4.25
CA ALA A 78 11.29 -7.40 -3.18
C ALA A 78 11.51 -6.49 -1.97
N LEU A 79 11.87 -5.22 -2.21
CA LEU A 79 12.07 -4.23 -1.16
C LEU A 79 10.76 -3.89 -0.42
N TRP A 80 9.65 -3.76 -1.14
CA TRP A 80 8.34 -3.54 -0.51
C TRP A 80 7.92 -4.74 0.35
N ARG A 81 8.13 -5.97 -0.13
CA ARG A 81 7.89 -7.18 0.67
C ARG A 81 8.72 -7.18 1.95
N ALA A 82 10.01 -6.90 1.84
CA ALA A 82 10.88 -6.80 3.01
C ALA A 82 10.42 -5.71 4.00
N ALA A 83 9.94 -4.56 3.51
CA ALA A 83 9.39 -3.50 4.37
C ALA A 83 8.18 -3.98 5.18
N LEU A 84 7.29 -4.75 4.54
CA LEU A 84 6.11 -5.33 5.17
C LEU A 84 6.45 -6.41 6.22
N ASP A 85 7.62 -7.03 6.09
CA ASP A 85 8.08 -8.10 6.99
C ASP A 85 9.00 -7.56 8.11
N ALA A 86 9.47 -6.31 8.02
CA ALA A 86 10.42 -5.68 8.93
C ALA A 86 9.81 -5.13 10.25
N ASN A 87 8.53 -5.39 10.54
CA ASN A 87 7.81 -4.91 11.73
C ASN A 87 8.02 -3.41 12.01
N LEU A 88 7.81 -2.59 10.98
CA LEU A 88 8.04 -1.16 11.02
C LEU A 88 7.04 -0.42 11.91
N PRO A 89 7.38 0.78 12.43
CA PRO A 89 6.43 1.57 13.19
C PRO A 89 5.23 2.03 12.33
N PRO A 90 4.05 2.27 12.93
CA PRO A 90 2.89 2.82 12.22
C PRO A 90 3.24 4.10 11.46
N GLY A 91 2.78 4.22 10.22
CA GLY A 91 3.12 5.35 9.34
C GLY A 91 4.28 5.07 8.38
N ALA A 92 5.10 4.04 8.64
CA ALA A 92 6.30 3.77 7.84
C ALA A 92 6.01 3.38 6.38
N LEU A 93 4.77 3.00 6.09
CA LEU A 93 4.30 2.64 4.76
C LEU A 93 3.32 3.66 4.19
N ALA A 94 3.23 4.88 4.75
CA ALA A 94 2.26 5.89 4.32
C ALA A 94 2.44 6.22 2.82
N ASP A 95 3.67 6.38 2.35
CA ASP A 95 3.93 6.71 0.94
C ASP A 95 3.90 5.52 -0.02
N ALA A 96 3.58 4.30 0.46
CA ALA A 96 3.42 3.13 -0.40
C ALA A 96 2.30 3.32 -1.44
N GLY A 97 1.33 4.20 -1.18
CA GLY A 97 0.29 4.57 -2.13
C GLY A 97 0.81 5.19 -3.45
N HIS A 98 2.06 5.71 -3.50
CA HIS A 98 2.68 6.15 -4.75
C HIS A 98 2.86 5.01 -5.77
N PHE A 99 2.93 3.76 -5.32
CA PHE A 99 2.95 2.59 -6.21
C PHE A 99 1.61 2.39 -6.94
N ALA A 100 0.52 3.08 -6.60
CA ALA A 100 -0.74 3.00 -7.35
C ALA A 100 -0.60 3.41 -8.82
N ALA A 101 0.40 4.21 -9.18
CA ALA A 101 0.69 4.55 -10.58
C ALA A 101 1.69 3.59 -11.25
N ALA A 102 2.20 2.59 -10.53
CA ALA A 102 3.28 1.69 -10.93
C ALA A 102 2.90 0.22 -10.68
N LEU A 103 3.75 -0.71 -11.12
CA LEU A 103 3.59 -2.17 -10.96
C LEU A 103 2.34 -2.78 -11.64
N PRO A 104 2.38 -4.06 -12.04
CA PRO A 104 1.18 -4.81 -12.44
C PRO A 104 0.22 -5.04 -11.27
N ASP A 105 -1.09 -5.15 -11.56
CA ASP A 105 -2.13 -5.31 -10.53
C ASP A 105 -1.92 -6.55 -9.65
N ALA A 106 -1.52 -7.68 -10.24
CA ALA A 106 -1.22 -8.92 -9.53
C ALA A 106 -0.08 -8.81 -8.50
N VAL A 107 0.77 -7.79 -8.62
CA VAL A 107 1.85 -7.50 -7.66
C VAL A 107 1.44 -6.40 -6.70
N TRP A 108 0.89 -5.32 -7.24
CA TRP A 108 0.52 -4.13 -6.47
C TRP A 108 -0.59 -4.41 -5.46
N LEU A 109 -1.65 -5.10 -5.86
CA LEU A 109 -2.88 -5.17 -5.07
C LEU A 109 -2.69 -5.87 -3.71
N PRO A 110 -2.03 -7.06 -3.62
CA PRO A 110 -1.78 -7.69 -2.32
C PRO A 110 -0.85 -6.88 -1.42
N LEU A 111 0.14 -6.18 -2.00
CA LEU A 111 1.09 -5.35 -1.25
C LEU A 111 0.44 -4.06 -0.75
N ALA A 112 -0.39 -3.43 -1.58
CA ALA A 112 -1.15 -2.24 -1.23
C ALA A 112 -2.14 -2.54 -0.09
N ARG A 113 -2.88 -3.67 -0.17
CA ARG A 113 -3.76 -4.10 0.93
C ARG A 113 -2.98 -4.28 2.23
N ARG A 114 -1.88 -5.05 2.22
CA ARG A 114 -1.05 -5.26 3.43
C ARG A 114 -0.51 -3.94 3.99
N SER A 115 -0.13 -3.01 3.12
CA SER A 115 0.38 -1.70 3.53
C SER A 115 -0.70 -0.84 4.16
N ALA A 116 -1.92 -0.82 3.60
CA ALA A 116 -3.05 -0.10 4.15
C ALA A 116 -3.54 -0.72 5.47
N ALA A 117 -3.47 -2.04 5.62
CA ALA A 117 -3.76 -2.70 6.89
C ALA A 117 -2.79 -2.27 8.00
N HIS A 118 -1.50 -2.14 7.67
CA HIS A 118 -0.45 -1.68 8.58
C HIS A 118 -0.50 -0.16 8.82
N THR A 119 -0.80 0.62 7.78
CA THR A 119 -0.79 2.08 7.78
C THR A 119 -1.97 2.60 6.95
N PRO A 120 -3.15 2.77 7.57
CA PRO A 120 -4.36 3.19 6.84
C PRO A 120 -4.25 4.55 6.16
N ALA A 121 -3.51 5.49 6.76
CA ALA A 121 -3.23 6.80 6.18
C ALA A 121 -2.18 6.67 5.07
N GLN A 122 -2.64 6.36 3.86
CA GLN A 122 -1.82 6.25 2.67
C GLN A 122 -1.76 7.59 1.93
N ALA A 123 -0.58 7.97 1.43
CA ALA A 123 -0.45 9.04 0.45
C ALA A 123 -1.14 8.62 -0.85
N ARG A 124 -1.75 9.58 -1.56
CA ARG A 124 -2.49 9.31 -2.82
C ARG A 124 -3.64 8.32 -2.58
N ALA A 125 -4.33 8.41 -1.43
CA ALA A 125 -5.37 7.45 -1.08
C ALA A 125 -6.51 7.46 -2.11
N ASP A 126 -6.79 8.63 -2.69
CA ASP A 126 -7.69 8.81 -3.84
C ASP A 126 -7.31 7.89 -5.02
N LYS A 127 -6.03 7.87 -5.42
CA LYS A 127 -5.53 7.07 -6.56
C LYS A 127 -5.44 5.59 -6.24
N VAL A 128 -5.12 5.25 -4.99
CA VAL A 128 -5.15 3.86 -4.52
C VAL A 128 -6.59 3.33 -4.59
N ALA A 129 -7.57 4.10 -4.08
CA ALA A 129 -8.98 3.74 -4.12
C ALA A 129 -9.54 3.70 -5.55
N GLU A 130 -9.19 4.68 -6.40
CA GLU A 130 -9.55 4.72 -7.82
C GLU A 130 -9.10 3.45 -8.53
N ARG A 131 -7.84 3.04 -8.32
CA ARG A 131 -7.31 1.82 -8.94
C ARG A 131 -7.96 0.56 -8.37
N ALA A 132 -8.16 0.48 -7.05
CA ALA A 132 -8.83 -0.66 -6.42
C ALA A 132 -10.26 -0.85 -6.94
N ALA A 133 -10.97 0.25 -7.24
CA ALA A 133 -12.33 0.21 -7.78
C ALA A 133 -12.45 -0.51 -9.14
N ALA A 134 -11.35 -0.67 -9.88
CA ALA A 134 -11.32 -1.45 -11.13
C ALA A 134 -11.36 -2.98 -10.91
N HIS A 135 -11.33 -3.46 -9.66
CA HIS A 135 -11.18 -4.88 -9.31
C HIS A 135 -12.30 -5.40 -8.38
N PRO A 136 -13.59 -5.34 -8.79
CA PRO A 136 -14.72 -5.70 -7.92
C PRO A 136 -14.83 -7.18 -7.54
N ARG A 137 -14.09 -8.06 -8.24
CA ARG A 137 -14.04 -9.50 -7.94
C ARG A 137 -12.89 -9.88 -7.01
N GLU A 138 -11.96 -8.96 -6.76
CA GLU A 138 -10.74 -9.26 -6.00
C GLU A 138 -10.93 -8.95 -4.51
N PRO A 139 -10.85 -9.95 -3.61
CA PRO A 139 -10.93 -9.74 -2.16
C PRO A 139 -9.97 -8.66 -1.65
N ASP A 140 -8.75 -8.65 -2.18
CA ASP A 140 -7.73 -7.70 -1.76
C ASP A 140 -8.11 -6.24 -2.07
N ALA A 141 -8.89 -5.99 -3.13
CA ALA A 141 -9.36 -4.64 -3.48
C ALA A 141 -10.43 -4.13 -2.52
N LEU A 142 -11.36 -5.00 -2.13
CA LEU A 142 -12.41 -4.68 -1.16
C LEU A 142 -11.81 -4.38 0.22
N LEU A 143 -10.88 -5.21 0.67
CA LEU A 143 -10.16 -5.02 1.93
C LEU A 143 -9.27 -3.77 1.91
N LEU A 144 -8.59 -3.51 0.79
CA LEU A 144 -7.79 -2.30 0.61
C LEU A 144 -8.67 -1.04 0.77
N ALA A 145 -9.81 -0.99 0.06
CA ALA A 145 -10.74 0.13 0.17
C ALA A 145 -11.29 0.29 1.60
N ALA A 146 -11.59 -0.81 2.30
CA ALA A 146 -12.04 -0.77 3.69
C ALA A 146 -10.97 -0.15 4.62
N HIS A 147 -9.69 -0.54 4.46
CA HIS A 147 -8.60 0.04 5.25
C HIS A 147 -8.44 1.54 5.01
N LEU A 148 -8.52 2.00 3.75
CA LEU A 148 -8.39 3.43 3.41
C LEU A 148 -9.47 4.32 4.04
N LEU A 149 -10.65 3.76 4.34
CA LEU A 149 -11.74 4.49 5.00
C LEU A 149 -11.51 4.77 6.48
N THR A 150 -10.57 4.07 7.13
CA THR A 150 -10.37 4.17 8.59
C THR A 150 -9.89 5.57 9.01
N ARG A 151 -8.93 6.14 8.27
CA ARG A 151 -8.37 7.49 8.53
C ARG A 151 -7.82 8.11 7.23
N PRO A 152 -8.67 8.41 6.24
CA PRO A 152 -8.21 9.10 5.04
C PRO A 152 -7.74 10.52 5.41
N ALA A 153 -6.76 11.04 4.67
CA ALA A 153 -6.43 12.46 4.72
C ALA A 153 -7.69 13.28 4.35
N PRO A 154 -7.97 14.42 5.01
CA PRO A 154 -9.20 15.18 4.78
C PRO A 154 -9.44 15.54 3.31
N GLU A 155 -8.39 15.86 2.57
CA GLU A 155 -8.40 16.19 1.14
C GLU A 155 -8.83 15.01 0.24
N ASP A 156 -8.49 13.78 0.62
CA ASP A 156 -8.76 12.57 -0.16
C ASP A 156 -10.07 11.89 0.26
N ALA A 157 -10.59 12.22 1.45
CA ALA A 157 -11.68 11.48 2.10
C ALA A 157 -12.95 11.37 1.25
N ALA A 158 -13.32 12.42 0.53
CA ALA A 158 -14.50 12.42 -0.34
C ALA A 158 -14.33 11.49 -1.55
N ASP A 159 -13.15 11.54 -2.20
CA ASP A 159 -12.85 10.71 -3.36
C ASP A 159 -12.67 9.24 -2.97
N VAL A 160 -12.01 8.97 -1.84
CA VAL A 160 -11.89 7.62 -1.27
C VAL A 160 -13.27 7.01 -1.01
N ARG A 161 -14.19 7.75 -0.34
CA ARG A 161 -15.57 7.29 -0.13
C ARG A 161 -16.31 7.04 -1.45
N ARG A 162 -16.15 7.93 -2.44
CA ARG A 162 -16.76 7.76 -3.76
C ARG A 162 -16.29 6.47 -4.44
N HIS A 163 -14.99 6.24 -4.52
CA HIS A 163 -14.42 5.06 -5.18
C HIS A 163 -14.74 3.77 -4.42
N ALA A 164 -14.72 3.79 -3.09
CA ALA A 164 -15.14 2.67 -2.26
C ALA A 164 -16.63 2.30 -2.48
N ARG A 165 -17.52 3.30 -2.61
CA ARG A 165 -18.93 3.06 -2.94
C ARG A 165 -19.08 2.42 -4.33
N THR A 166 -18.39 2.95 -5.34
CA THR A 166 -18.40 2.39 -6.69
C THR A 166 -17.93 0.93 -6.69
N LEU A 167 -16.87 0.63 -5.94
CA LEU A 167 -16.35 -0.72 -5.79
C LEU A 167 -17.38 -1.66 -5.14
N LEU A 168 -18.02 -1.24 -4.04
CA LEU A 168 -19.04 -2.02 -3.36
C LEU A 168 -20.23 -2.33 -4.29
N GLN A 169 -20.74 -1.31 -4.99
CA GLN A 169 -21.84 -1.47 -5.95
C GLN A 169 -21.49 -2.46 -7.07
N ALA A 170 -20.26 -2.38 -7.60
CA ALA A 170 -19.80 -3.28 -8.64
C ALA A 170 -19.63 -4.73 -8.12
N ALA A 171 -19.20 -4.92 -6.87
CA ALA A 171 -19.11 -6.24 -6.24
C ALA A 171 -20.50 -6.84 -5.96
N GLU A 172 -21.47 -6.03 -5.50
CA GLU A 172 -22.84 -6.48 -5.23
C GLU A 172 -23.62 -6.83 -6.49
N ALA A 173 -23.30 -6.18 -7.62
CA ALA A 173 -23.87 -6.46 -8.93
C ALA A 173 -23.44 -7.83 -9.51
N LEU A 174 -22.42 -8.48 -8.94
CA LEU A 174 -22.01 -9.82 -9.33
C LEU A 174 -23.09 -10.86 -9.00
N PRO A 175 -23.16 -11.98 -9.75
CA PRO A 175 -23.98 -13.13 -9.37
C PRO A 175 -23.63 -13.62 -7.96
N ALA A 176 -24.62 -14.06 -7.18
CA ALA A 176 -24.41 -14.55 -5.81
C ALA A 176 -23.21 -15.52 -5.61
N PRO A 177 -22.96 -16.52 -6.48
CA PRO A 177 -21.78 -17.40 -6.31
C PRO A 177 -20.43 -16.70 -6.53
N ASP A 178 -20.41 -15.57 -7.24
CA ASP A 178 -19.20 -14.82 -7.58
C ASP A 178 -18.98 -13.60 -6.68
N ARG A 179 -19.89 -13.34 -5.72
CA ARG A 179 -19.78 -12.20 -4.79
C ARG A 179 -18.71 -12.48 -3.74
N PRO A 180 -17.67 -11.64 -3.64
CA PRO A 180 -16.67 -11.79 -2.57
C PRO A 180 -17.30 -11.52 -1.21
N ALA A 181 -16.91 -12.31 -0.20
CA ALA A 181 -17.39 -12.14 1.17
C ALA A 181 -16.94 -10.80 1.80
N GLU A 182 -15.80 -10.28 1.32
CA GLU A 182 -15.18 -9.03 1.76
C GLU A 182 -16.03 -7.79 1.43
N ALA A 183 -17.05 -7.91 0.57
CA ALA A 183 -18.00 -6.83 0.29
C ALA A 183 -18.71 -6.37 1.56
N GLU A 184 -19.00 -7.28 2.50
CA GLU A 184 -19.60 -6.93 3.80
C GLU A 184 -18.66 -6.10 4.68
N GLN A 185 -17.35 -6.39 4.65
CA GLN A 185 -16.37 -5.61 5.39
C GLN A 185 -16.25 -4.19 4.83
N LEU A 186 -16.27 -4.04 3.50
CA LEU A 186 -16.29 -2.74 2.85
C LEU A 186 -17.57 -1.96 3.16
N ARG A 187 -18.74 -2.62 3.15
CA ARG A 187 -20.02 -2.02 3.54
C ARG A 187 -19.96 -1.45 4.95
N ARG A 188 -19.48 -2.23 5.92
CA ARG A 188 -19.32 -1.78 7.30
C ARG A 188 -18.39 -0.57 7.41
N ALA A 189 -17.23 -0.60 6.75
CA ALA A 189 -16.29 0.51 6.76
C ALA A 189 -16.90 1.79 6.17
N LEU A 190 -17.74 1.69 5.14
CA LEU A 190 -18.45 2.84 4.57
C LEU A 190 -19.47 3.42 5.58
N VAL A 191 -20.23 2.58 6.28
CA VAL A 191 -21.17 3.01 7.32
C VAL A 191 -20.44 3.72 8.46
N GLU A 192 -19.32 3.15 8.92
CA GLU A 192 -18.46 3.77 9.95
C GLU A 192 -17.86 5.11 9.48
N ALA A 193 -17.61 5.24 8.17
CA ALA A 193 -17.18 6.50 7.54
C ALA A 193 -18.32 7.51 7.28
N GLY A 194 -19.56 7.20 7.70
CA GLY A 194 -20.71 8.09 7.65
C GLY A 194 -21.74 7.82 6.54
N GLU A 195 -21.59 6.73 5.77
CA GLU A 195 -22.52 6.35 4.70
C GLU A 195 -23.72 5.55 5.26
N VAL A 196 -24.60 6.24 5.98
CA VAL A 196 -25.71 5.64 6.73
C VAL A 196 -26.74 4.90 5.87
N ASP A 197 -26.89 5.28 4.59
CA ASP A 197 -27.80 4.61 3.65
C ASP A 197 -27.40 3.16 3.34
N LEU A 198 -26.17 2.77 3.73
CA LEU A 198 -25.66 1.41 3.58
C LEU A 198 -25.81 0.56 4.86
N ALA A 199 -26.37 1.12 5.93
CA ALA A 199 -26.59 0.39 7.17
C ALA A 199 -27.64 -0.72 6.97
N PRO A 200 -27.43 -1.93 7.53
CA PRO A 200 -28.47 -2.94 7.55
C PRO A 200 -29.70 -2.39 8.29
N THR A 201 -30.88 -2.53 7.71
CA THR A 201 -32.13 -2.20 8.42
C THR A 201 -32.20 -3.08 9.68
N PRO A 202 -32.37 -2.50 10.89
CA PRO A 202 -32.52 -3.30 12.08
C PRO A 202 -33.74 -4.21 11.91
N ALA A 203 -33.54 -5.53 12.12
CA ALA A 203 -34.64 -6.47 12.13
C ALA A 203 -35.64 -6.06 13.21
N PRO A 204 -36.96 -6.07 12.94
CA PRO A 204 -37.95 -5.80 13.97
C PRO A 204 -37.80 -6.89 15.05
N THR A 205 -37.47 -6.46 16.26
CA THR A 205 -37.64 -7.26 17.48
C THR A 205 -39.14 -7.48 17.68
N ASP A 206 -39.59 -8.72 17.51
CA ASP A 206 -40.86 -9.23 18.07
C ASP A 206 -40.81 -9.24 19.61
#